data_AF-A0A561X056-F1
#
_entry.id   AF-A0A561X056-F1
#
_cell.length_a   1.000
_cell.length_b   1.000
_cell.length_c   1.000
_cell.angle_alpha   90.00
_cell.angle_beta   90.00
_cell.angle_gamma   90.00
#
_symmetry.space_group_name_H-M   'P 1'
#
loop_
_entity.id
_entity.type
_entity.pdbx_description
1 polymer ?
#
loop_
_entity_poly.entity_id
_entity_poly.type
_entity_poly.pdbx_seq_one_letter_code
_entity_poly.pdbx_strand_id
1 'polypeptide(L)'
;MEQLELIRKILMWGSIALLILSFVFLKKGKKMSRLYGKKHIGKMNKANLKMTMPVKFSEDSIIKAARIIKNMPDYYLAFDTNILLDYPYVLVNLGEDTKILISEQVRRELDKIKDSDSEASDAARIALKNISNLHKDNRLEIVQVDKKKLEELGLDPNSGDDLIIGSYLERVKEGRQVVFITNDNNARTTARTTKLKVLELDWEEKLLIENKKRKTPVYRPGYAYKLFAIISFSLCVGFLVGMGHIEEKMKQEVQPAMATSSRKGGPAYVKGNYPYVIKNEYGNSFQGKKAGDWGASAIVDIRYSDSFFARTFGNYKVTLGVWNTKQVEEKTNKLTYLIVLKNGKQYEPLSTNFSNYDKKQGIEIPSVDSRVKFENVNGYDSVGFNIEENELKDLENAELRLVHKVTKEVIQTLPLKVLKK
;
A
#
# COMPACT_ATOMS: atom_id res chain seq x y z
N MET A 1 -18.52 39.83 14.05
CA MET A 1 -17.46 40.09 13.04
C MET A 1 -16.05 39.89 13.58
N GLU A 2 -15.58 40.61 14.60
CA GLU A 2 -14.20 40.46 15.11
C GLU A 2 -13.83 39.04 15.54
N GLN A 3 -14.73 38.33 16.22
CA GLN A 3 -14.51 36.93 16.62
C GLN A 3 -14.34 35.99 15.41
N LEU A 4 -15.13 36.17 14.34
CA LEU A 4 -15.01 35.36 13.11
C LEU A 4 -13.71 35.64 12.38
N GLU A 5 -13.27 36.90 12.36
CA GLU A 5 -11.99 37.28 11.77
C GLU A 5 -10.80 36.70 12.54
N LEU A 6 -10.87 36.70 13.88
CA LEU A 6 -9.88 36.04 14.73
C LEU A 6 -9.82 34.52 14.45
N ILE A 7 -10.97 33.84 14.37
CA ILE A 7 -11.02 32.41 14.05
C ILE A 7 -10.44 32.13 12.65
N ARG A 8 -10.76 32.96 11.65
CA ARG A 8 -10.19 32.85 10.30
C ARG A 8 -8.66 32.97 10.31
N LYS A 9 -8.11 33.94 11.05
CA LYS A 9 -6.65 34.12 11.19
C LYS A 9 -6.00 32.90 11.86
N ILE A 10 -6.63 32.35 12.91
CA ILE A 10 -6.15 31.13 13.59
C ILE A 10 -6.11 29.94 12.63
N LEU A 11 -7.19 29.71 11.87
CA LEU A 11 -7.25 28.61 10.90
C LEU A 11 -6.21 28.77 9.78
N MET A 12 -6.00 30.00 9.30
CA MET A 12 -5.00 30.30 8.28
C MET A 12 -3.58 29.97 8.79
N TRP A 13 -3.19 30.50 9.95
CA TRP A 13 -1.88 30.20 10.53
C TRP A 13 -1.71 28.73 10.89
N GLY A 14 -2.77 28.08 11.38
CA GLY A 14 -2.79 26.64 11.64
C GLY A 14 -2.56 25.81 10.38
N SER A 15 -3.19 26.16 9.26
CA SER A 15 -3.01 25.47 7.98
C SER A 15 -1.57 25.59 7.46
N ILE A 16 -0.97 26.78 7.54
CA ILE A 16 0.43 27.02 7.15
C ILE A 16 1.38 26.16 7.99
N ALA A 17 1.19 26.13 9.32
CA ALA A 17 2.00 25.33 10.22
C ALA A 17 1.90 23.82 9.94
N LEU A 18 0.68 23.30 9.72
CA LEU A 18 0.43 21.90 9.40
C LEU A 18 1.05 21.49 8.04
N LEU A 19 1.00 22.38 7.06
CA LEU A 19 1.62 22.17 5.75
C LEU A 19 3.15 22.04 5.88
N ILE A 20 3.79 22.96 6.60
CA ILE A 20 5.23 22.91 6.90
C ILE A 20 5.59 21.61 7.62
N LEU A 21 4.81 21.23 8.64
CA LEU A 21 5.02 20.02 9.43
C LEU A 21 4.96 18.76 8.56
N SER A 22 3.99 18.70 7.63
CA SER A 22 3.87 17.60 6.66
C SER A 22 5.13 17.44 5.81
N PHE A 23 5.68 18.53 5.28
CA PHE A 23 6.93 18.50 4.50
C PHE A 23 8.13 18.06 5.35
N VAL A 24 8.24 18.54 6.60
CA VAL A 24 9.30 18.13 7.53
C VAL A 24 9.27 16.63 7.79
N PHE A 25 8.09 16.08 8.08
CA PHE A 25 7.91 14.66 8.32
C PHE A 25 8.20 13.81 7.07
N LEU A 26 7.78 14.23 5.87
CA LEU A 26 8.13 13.56 4.62
C LEU A 26 9.64 13.53 4.39
N LYS A 27 10.34 14.65 4.63
CA LYS A 27 11.80 14.74 4.47
C LYS A 27 12.53 13.83 5.47
N LYS A 28 12.11 13.82 6.74
CA LYS A 28 12.66 12.91 7.77
C LYS A 28 12.37 11.44 7.43
N GLY A 29 11.15 11.11 7.00
CA GLY A 29 10.75 9.77 6.59
C GLY A 29 11.59 9.24 5.43
N LYS A 30 11.84 10.06 4.40
CA LYS A 30 12.74 9.70 3.27
C LYS A 30 14.17 9.47 3.74
N LYS A 31 14.72 10.31 4.62
CA LYS A 31 16.08 10.14 5.15
C LYS A 31 16.24 8.83 5.94
N MET A 32 15.28 8.51 6.82
CA MET A 32 15.30 7.27 7.60
C MET A 32 15.19 6.02 6.73
N SER A 33 14.32 6.04 5.71
CA SER A 33 14.20 4.93 4.77
C SER A 33 15.50 4.68 3.98
N ARG A 34 16.19 5.73 3.55
CA ARG A 34 17.50 5.62 2.86
C ARG A 34 18.60 5.06 3.77
N LEU A 35 18.69 5.53 5.02
CA LEU A 35 19.67 5.04 5.99
C LEU A 35 19.47 3.54 6.27
N TYR A 36 18.22 3.11 6.41
CA TYR A 36 17.92 1.70 6.62
C TYR A 36 18.25 0.84 5.40
N GLY A 37 17.89 1.29 4.19
CA GLY A 37 18.22 0.58 2.95
C GLY A 37 19.71 0.32 2.81
N LYS A 38 20.56 1.33 3.05
CA LYS A 38 22.03 1.17 3.00
C LYS A 38 22.55 0.15 4.01
N LYS A 39 22.06 0.18 5.25
CA LYS A 39 22.49 -0.74 6.32
C LYS A 39 22.04 -2.18 6.07
N HIS A 40 20.87 -2.38 5.47
CA HIS A 40 20.30 -3.70 5.23
C HIS A 40 20.90 -4.38 3.98
N ILE A 41 21.15 -3.62 2.92
CA ILE A 41 21.84 -4.12 1.71
C ILE A 41 23.27 -4.57 2.04
N GLY A 42 23.99 -3.79 2.87
CA GLY A 42 25.32 -4.17 3.34
C GLY A 42 25.36 -5.46 4.18
N LYS A 43 24.28 -5.77 4.91
CA LYS A 43 24.16 -7.04 5.66
C LYS A 43 23.71 -8.21 4.78
N MET A 44 22.84 -8.00 3.80
CA MET A 44 22.41 -9.07 2.88
C MET A 44 23.57 -9.56 2.00
N ASN A 45 24.47 -8.68 1.57
CA ASN A 45 25.64 -9.09 0.80
C ASN A 45 26.64 -9.95 1.61
N LYS A 46 26.63 -9.88 2.95
CA LYS A 46 27.40 -10.79 3.81
C LYS A 46 26.69 -12.11 4.09
N ALA A 47 25.36 -12.12 4.10
CA ALA A 47 24.56 -13.33 4.32
C ALA A 47 24.43 -14.22 3.07
N ASN A 48 24.72 -13.68 1.88
CA ASN A 48 24.75 -14.42 0.61
C ASN A 48 26.15 -15.00 0.29
N LEU A 49 27.08 -15.06 1.24
CA LEU A 49 28.19 -16.00 1.12
C LEU A 49 27.58 -17.40 1.04
N LYS A 50 27.67 -18.02 -0.14
CA LYS A 50 27.20 -19.38 -0.46
C LYS A 50 27.45 -20.30 0.75
N MET A 51 26.38 -20.60 1.51
CA MET A 51 26.42 -21.67 2.49
C MET A 51 26.53 -22.97 1.69
N THR A 52 27.75 -23.47 1.55
CA THR A 52 27.96 -24.85 1.15
C THR A 52 27.38 -25.73 2.25
N MET A 53 26.38 -26.54 1.93
CA MET A 53 25.78 -27.50 2.85
C MET A 53 26.90 -28.33 3.51
N PRO A 54 26.93 -28.45 4.84
CA PRO A 54 27.95 -29.26 5.50
C PRO A 54 27.78 -30.71 5.06
N VAL A 55 28.90 -31.38 4.73
CA VAL A 55 28.90 -32.79 4.31
C VAL A 55 28.69 -33.73 5.52
N LYS A 56 29.03 -33.27 6.72
CA LYS A 56 28.99 -34.03 7.99
C LYS A 56 28.54 -33.12 9.13
N PHE A 57 27.91 -33.67 10.16
CA PHE A 57 27.68 -32.97 11.42
C PHE A 57 29.00 -32.69 12.12
N SER A 58 29.14 -31.50 12.71
CA SER A 58 30.11 -31.22 13.76
C SER A 58 29.52 -31.50 15.13
N GLU A 59 30.36 -31.73 16.14
CA GLU A 59 29.93 -31.89 17.53
C GLU A 59 29.08 -30.70 18.00
N ASP A 60 29.51 -29.47 17.71
CA ASP A 60 28.76 -28.24 18.03
C ASP A 60 27.35 -28.22 17.44
N SER A 61 27.21 -28.69 16.19
CA SER A 61 25.90 -28.78 15.54
C SER A 61 25.00 -29.76 16.29
N ILE A 62 25.52 -30.91 16.72
CA ILE A 62 24.76 -31.90 17.48
C ILE A 62 24.34 -31.32 18.84
N ILE A 63 25.26 -30.66 19.56
CA ILE A 63 24.98 -30.05 20.86
C ILE A 63 23.90 -28.97 20.74
N LYS A 64 23.99 -28.11 19.71
CA LYS A 64 22.94 -27.09 19.49
C LYS A 64 21.59 -27.73 19.16
N ALA A 65 21.55 -28.78 18.34
CA ALA A 65 20.32 -29.50 18.03
C ALA A 65 19.70 -30.08 19.32
N ALA A 66 20.54 -30.68 20.17
CA ALA A 66 20.11 -31.22 21.47
C ALA A 66 19.50 -30.15 22.39
N ARG A 67 20.09 -28.95 22.46
CA ARG A 67 19.54 -27.84 23.27
C ARG A 67 18.14 -27.41 22.82
N ILE A 68 17.85 -27.48 21.51
CA ILE A 68 16.53 -27.14 20.98
C ILE A 68 15.53 -28.26 21.25
N ILE A 69 15.95 -29.50 21.01
CA ILE A 69 15.11 -30.69 21.18
C ILE A 69 14.76 -30.92 22.65
N LYS A 70 15.67 -30.58 23.59
CA LYS A 70 15.45 -30.64 25.04
C LYS A 70 14.15 -29.98 25.50
N ASN A 71 13.72 -28.90 24.84
CA ASN A 71 12.51 -28.15 25.22
C ASN A 71 11.22 -28.79 24.69
N MET A 72 11.31 -29.89 23.93
CA MET A 72 10.17 -30.60 23.38
C MET A 72 9.84 -31.81 24.27
N PRO A 73 8.58 -31.99 24.70
CA PRO A 73 8.21 -33.14 25.52
C PRO A 73 8.40 -34.44 24.75
N ASP A 74 8.98 -35.44 25.42
CA ASP A 74 9.16 -36.83 24.95
C ASP A 74 9.95 -37.03 23.66
N TYR A 75 10.88 -36.10 23.39
CA TYR A 75 11.90 -36.27 22.37
C TYR A 75 13.16 -36.96 22.90
N TYR A 76 13.67 -37.89 22.12
CA TYR A 76 14.88 -38.66 22.39
C TYR A 76 15.87 -38.51 21.24
N LEU A 77 17.15 -38.34 21.57
CA LEU A 77 18.23 -38.38 20.60
C LEU A 77 18.78 -39.80 20.51
N ALA A 78 18.81 -40.33 19.29
CA ALA A 78 19.33 -41.65 18.98
C ALA A 78 20.60 -41.50 18.14
N PHE A 79 21.66 -42.21 18.51
CA PHE A 79 22.98 -42.07 17.87
C PHE A 79 23.38 -43.31 17.09
N ASP A 80 24.12 -43.08 16.02
CA ASP A 80 24.83 -44.09 15.24
C ASP A 80 26.25 -44.33 15.79
N THR A 81 26.82 -45.50 15.52
CA THR A 81 28.18 -45.89 15.92
C THR A 81 29.21 -44.89 15.39
N ASN A 82 29.11 -44.51 14.11
CA ASN A 82 30.06 -43.60 13.47
C ASN A 82 30.09 -42.20 14.11
N ILE A 83 28.95 -41.69 14.56
CA ILE A 83 28.89 -40.40 15.25
C ILE A 83 29.65 -40.45 16.59
N LEU A 84 29.55 -41.57 17.30
CA LEU A 84 30.23 -41.76 18.58
C LEU A 84 31.73 -42.02 18.42
N LEU A 85 32.16 -42.56 17.29
CA LEU A 85 33.58 -42.68 16.96
C LEU A 85 34.18 -41.33 16.54
N ASP A 86 33.48 -40.57 15.70
CA ASP A 86 33.89 -39.23 15.27
C ASP A 86 33.95 -38.26 16.47
N TYR A 87 32.99 -38.37 17.40
CA TYR A 87 32.81 -37.46 18.53
C TYR A 87 32.59 -38.22 19.86
N PRO A 88 33.63 -38.84 20.44
CA PRO A 88 33.48 -39.75 21.58
C PRO A 88 32.99 -39.09 22.88
N TYR A 89 33.11 -37.76 22.98
CA TYR A 89 32.63 -36.97 24.13
C TYR A 89 31.23 -36.37 23.93
N VAL A 90 30.63 -36.51 22.74
CA VAL A 90 29.39 -35.81 22.38
C VAL A 90 28.29 -36.04 23.41
N LEU A 91 28.13 -37.28 23.90
CA LEU A 91 27.09 -37.66 24.85
C LEU A 91 27.19 -36.93 26.19
N VAL A 92 28.41 -36.72 26.70
CA VAL A 92 28.65 -36.03 27.98
C VAL A 92 28.43 -34.52 27.83
N ASN A 93 28.71 -34.00 26.64
CA ASN A 93 28.52 -32.60 26.29
C ASN A 93 27.05 -32.24 25.99
N LEU A 94 26.15 -33.24 25.93
CA LEU A 94 24.71 -32.99 25.90
C LEU A 94 24.24 -32.51 27.27
N GLY A 95 23.23 -31.63 27.28
CA GLY A 95 22.66 -31.10 28.51
C GLY A 95 22.09 -32.19 29.42
N GLU A 96 22.02 -31.91 30.73
CA GLU A 96 21.59 -32.90 31.73
C GLU A 96 20.20 -33.51 31.45
N ASP A 97 19.24 -32.68 31.02
CA ASP A 97 17.87 -33.16 30.71
C ASP A 97 17.67 -33.68 29.28
N THR A 98 18.75 -33.86 28.50
CA THR A 98 18.63 -34.47 27.16
C THR A 98 18.41 -35.98 27.30
N LYS A 99 17.26 -36.47 26.83
CA LYS A 99 16.95 -37.92 26.81
C LYS A 99 17.68 -38.59 25.65
N ILE A 100 18.48 -39.62 25.94
CA ILE A 100 19.33 -40.31 24.95
C ILE A 100 18.90 -41.77 24.83
N LEU A 101 18.81 -42.28 23.60
CA LEU A 101 18.67 -43.70 23.29
C LEU A 101 19.91 -44.19 22.56
N ILE A 102 20.42 -45.36 22.96
CA ILE A 102 21.47 -46.07 22.24
C ILE A 102 21.00 -47.48 21.93
N SER A 103 21.10 -47.89 20.67
CA SER A 103 20.85 -49.28 20.31
C SER A 103 21.88 -50.21 20.94
N GLU A 104 21.44 -51.35 21.44
CA GLU A 104 22.33 -52.44 21.87
C GLU A 104 23.26 -52.89 20.74
N GLN A 105 22.83 -52.76 19.48
CA GLN A 105 23.69 -53.03 18.32
C GLN A 105 24.86 -52.02 18.22
N VAL A 106 24.61 -50.71 18.41
CA VAL A 106 25.66 -49.69 18.48
C VAL A 106 26.67 -50.02 19.58
N ARG A 107 26.18 -50.41 20.77
CA ARG A 107 27.06 -50.79 21.89
C ARG A 107 27.95 -51.98 21.52
N ARG A 108 27.41 -53.00 20.85
CA ARG A 108 28.17 -54.19 20.42
C ARG A 108 29.19 -53.87 19.35
N GLU A 109 28.88 -52.96 18.43
CA GLU A 109 29.82 -52.52 17.40
C GLU A 109 31.00 -51.77 18.03
N LEU A 110 30.73 -50.82 18.94
CA LEU A 110 31.78 -50.15 19.70
C LEU A 110 32.64 -51.14 20.49
N ASP A 111 32.03 -52.15 21.12
CA ASP A 111 32.78 -53.15 21.91
C ASP A 111 33.73 -53.98 21.03
N LYS A 112 33.30 -54.36 19.82
CA LYS A 112 34.17 -55.02 18.84
C LYS A 112 35.33 -54.11 18.39
N ILE A 113 35.07 -52.81 18.19
CA ILE A 113 36.10 -51.85 17.75
C ILE A 113 37.11 -51.57 18.87
N LYS A 114 36.66 -51.53 20.13
CA LYS A 114 37.47 -51.32 21.34
C LYS A 114 38.58 -52.38 21.52
N ASP A 115 38.33 -53.59 21.03
CA ASP A 115 39.27 -54.72 21.10
C ASP A 115 40.16 -54.83 19.85
N SER A 116 39.99 -53.93 18.86
CA SER A 116 40.86 -53.83 17.69
C SER A 116 42.08 -52.94 17.93
N ASP A 117 43.15 -53.16 17.16
CA ASP A 117 44.37 -52.32 17.11
C ASP A 117 44.22 -51.10 16.17
N SER A 118 43.00 -50.61 15.97
CA SER A 118 42.74 -49.45 15.12
C SER A 118 42.86 -48.12 15.87
N GLU A 119 43.11 -47.02 15.15
CA GLU A 119 43.06 -45.66 15.71
C GLU A 119 41.69 -45.33 16.35
N ALA A 120 40.62 -46.00 15.92
CA ALA A 120 39.26 -45.82 16.47
C ALA A 120 39.04 -46.52 17.82
N SER A 121 40.00 -47.36 18.27
CA SER A 121 39.89 -48.16 19.49
C SER A 121 39.73 -47.31 20.75
N ASP A 122 40.50 -46.22 20.87
CA ASP A 122 40.41 -45.30 22.01
C ASP A 122 39.10 -44.51 22.02
N ALA A 123 38.63 -44.06 20.85
CA ALA A 123 37.33 -43.40 20.72
C ALA A 123 36.20 -44.34 21.16
N ALA A 124 36.24 -45.62 20.76
CA ALA A 124 35.28 -46.63 21.18
C ALA A 124 35.32 -46.87 22.70
N ARG A 125 36.51 -46.94 23.32
CA ARG A 125 36.67 -47.05 24.79
C ARG A 125 36.01 -45.87 25.52
N ILE A 126 36.26 -44.65 25.04
CA ILE A 126 35.70 -43.44 25.62
C ILE A 126 34.17 -43.43 25.47
N ALA A 127 33.65 -43.72 24.27
CA ALA A 127 32.22 -43.77 24.00
C ALA A 127 31.50 -44.80 24.88
N LEU A 128 32.05 -46.02 25.00
CA LEU A 128 31.49 -47.07 25.87
C LEU A 128 31.51 -46.67 27.35
N LYS A 129 32.60 -46.06 27.83
CA LYS A 129 32.68 -45.52 29.19
C LYS A 129 31.60 -44.47 29.44
N ASN A 130 31.41 -43.55 28.49
CA ASN A 130 30.40 -42.50 28.57
C ASN A 130 28.98 -43.09 28.55
N ILE A 131 28.69 -44.05 27.68
CA ILE A 131 27.41 -44.78 27.65
C ILE A 131 27.17 -45.46 29.00
N SER A 132 28.16 -46.16 29.56
CA SER A 132 28.02 -46.86 30.84
C SER A 132 27.73 -45.90 32.00
N ASN A 133 28.45 -44.77 32.07
CA ASN A 133 28.25 -43.77 33.13
C ASN A 133 26.87 -43.11 33.01
N LEU A 134 26.48 -42.65 31.82
CA LEU A 134 25.18 -42.03 31.60
C LEU A 134 24.01 -42.99 31.80
N HIS A 135 24.21 -44.28 31.50
CA HIS A 135 23.21 -45.31 31.78
C HIS A 135 23.04 -45.55 33.29
N LYS A 136 24.13 -45.62 34.05
CA LYS A 136 24.10 -45.69 35.53
C LYS A 136 23.36 -44.49 36.14
N ASP A 137 23.54 -43.31 35.55
CA ASP A 137 22.90 -42.07 35.99
C ASP A 137 21.43 -41.93 35.51
N ASN A 138 20.86 -42.94 34.85
CA ASN A 138 19.52 -42.92 34.22
C ASN A 138 19.32 -41.79 33.19
N ARG A 139 20.40 -41.26 32.60
CA ARG A 139 20.37 -40.22 31.56
C ARG A 139 20.31 -40.78 30.14
N LEU A 140 20.60 -42.07 30.00
CA LEU A 140 20.65 -42.79 28.72
C LEU A 140 20.00 -44.16 28.86
N GLU A 141 19.17 -44.53 27.89
CA GLU A 141 18.56 -45.86 27.82
C GLU A 141 19.17 -46.67 26.67
N ILE A 142 19.53 -47.92 26.97
CA ILE A 142 19.98 -48.88 25.97
C ILE A 142 18.77 -49.67 25.48
N VAL A 143 18.54 -49.67 24.18
CA VAL A 143 17.34 -50.26 23.56
C VAL A 143 17.69 -51.47 22.71
N GLN A 144 16.83 -52.48 22.75
CA GLN A 144 16.96 -53.71 21.95
C GLN A 144 15.81 -53.78 20.96
N VAL A 145 15.98 -54.63 19.94
CA VAL A 145 14.96 -54.91 18.93
C VAL A 145 14.77 -56.42 18.80
N ASP A 146 13.52 -56.85 18.70
CA ASP A 146 13.20 -58.22 18.33
C ASP A 146 13.43 -58.42 16.83
N LYS A 147 14.32 -59.36 16.48
CA LYS A 147 14.63 -59.71 15.09
C LYS A 147 13.39 -60.06 14.26
N LYS A 148 12.35 -60.65 14.87
CA LYS A 148 11.10 -60.98 14.16
C LYS A 148 10.33 -59.73 13.74
N LYS A 149 10.39 -58.67 14.55
CA LYS A 149 9.71 -57.40 14.26
C LYS A 149 10.42 -56.56 13.20
N LEU A 150 11.70 -56.82 12.91
CA LEU A 150 12.44 -56.14 11.85
C LEU A 150 11.93 -56.52 10.46
N GLU A 151 11.60 -57.80 10.25
CA GLU A 151 11.06 -58.27 8.97
C GLU A 151 9.70 -57.61 8.68
N GLU A 152 8.86 -57.43 9.71
CA GLU A 152 7.59 -56.68 9.60
C GLU A 152 7.79 -55.19 9.24
N LEU A 153 8.96 -54.64 9.55
CA LEU A 153 9.35 -53.27 9.23
C LEU A 153 10.03 -53.15 7.85
N GLY A 154 10.21 -54.27 7.14
CA GLY A 154 10.92 -54.32 5.86
C GLY A 154 12.44 -54.10 6.00
N LEU A 155 13.01 -54.45 7.15
CA LEU A 155 14.43 -54.30 7.48
C LEU A 155 15.11 -55.68 7.55
N ASP A 156 16.39 -55.75 7.17
CA ASP A 156 17.18 -56.99 7.22
C ASP A 156 17.70 -57.26 8.64
N PRO A 157 17.29 -58.36 9.30
CA PRO A 157 17.73 -58.70 10.65
C PRO A 157 19.22 -59.09 10.77
N ASN A 158 19.94 -59.17 9.65
CA ASN A 158 21.38 -59.44 9.59
C ASN A 158 22.22 -58.18 9.33
N SER A 159 21.59 -57.07 8.94
CA SER A 159 22.27 -55.79 8.73
C SER A 159 22.40 -55.03 10.06
N GLY A 160 23.61 -54.56 10.39
CA GLY A 160 23.88 -53.78 11.60
C GLY A 160 23.08 -52.48 11.63
N ASP A 161 23.11 -51.72 10.53
CA ASP A 161 22.37 -50.46 10.38
C ASP A 161 20.86 -50.65 10.57
N ASP A 162 20.32 -51.73 10.02
CA ASP A 162 18.89 -52.05 10.09
C ASP A 162 18.49 -52.44 11.51
N LEU A 163 19.33 -53.19 12.23
CA LEU A 163 19.15 -53.49 13.66
C LEU A 163 19.14 -52.19 14.50
N ILE A 164 20.03 -51.25 14.19
CA ILE A 164 20.10 -49.95 14.88
C ILE A 164 18.80 -49.16 14.62
N ILE A 165 18.42 -48.98 13.37
CA ILE A 165 17.22 -48.23 12.96
C ILE A 165 15.96 -48.89 13.52
N GLY A 166 15.85 -50.22 13.43
CA GLY A 166 14.72 -50.99 13.93
C GLY A 166 14.51 -50.81 15.43
N SER A 167 15.59 -50.79 16.20
CA SER A 167 15.53 -50.57 17.66
C SER A 167 14.97 -49.20 18.03
N TYR A 168 15.28 -48.17 17.26
CA TYR A 168 14.72 -46.84 17.46
C TYR A 168 13.27 -46.74 16.97
N LEU A 169 12.93 -47.41 15.87
CA LEU A 169 11.58 -47.41 15.30
C LEU A 169 10.56 -48.13 16.20
N GLU A 170 10.97 -49.18 16.91
CA GLU A 170 10.13 -49.83 17.92
C GLU A 170 9.73 -48.85 19.03
N ARG A 171 10.63 -47.98 19.45
CA ARG A 171 10.33 -46.93 20.44
C ARG A 171 9.42 -45.84 19.90
N VAL A 172 9.48 -45.57 18.59
CA VAL A 172 8.50 -44.71 17.91
C VAL A 172 7.11 -45.35 17.93
N LYS A 173 7.00 -46.66 17.70
CA LYS A 173 5.72 -47.40 17.81
C LYS A 173 5.14 -47.37 19.23
N GLU A 174 5.99 -47.31 20.25
CA GLU A 174 5.59 -47.09 21.66
C GLU A 174 5.16 -45.64 21.97
N GLY A 175 5.15 -44.75 20.97
CA GLY A 175 4.70 -43.36 21.10
C GLY A 175 5.83 -42.36 21.42
N ARG A 176 7.09 -42.80 21.48
CA ARG A 176 8.22 -41.90 21.76
C ARG A 176 8.65 -41.14 20.49
N GLN A 177 9.07 -39.89 20.64
CA GLN A 177 9.56 -39.10 19.50
C GLN A 177 11.08 -39.27 19.39
N VAL A 178 11.55 -40.10 18.46
CA VAL A 178 12.98 -40.39 18.31
C VAL A 178 13.58 -39.61 17.13
N VAL A 179 14.69 -38.91 17.37
CA VAL A 179 15.48 -38.23 16.33
C VAL A 179 16.83 -38.94 16.19
N PHE A 180 17.01 -39.61 15.06
CA PHE A 180 18.24 -40.33 14.74
C PHE A 180 19.31 -39.38 14.19
N ILE A 181 20.55 -39.55 14.64
CA ILE A 181 21.70 -38.74 14.26
C ILE A 181 22.74 -39.68 13.65
N THR A 182 23.00 -39.47 12.36
CA THR A 182 24.01 -40.22 11.59
C THR A 182 24.68 -39.32 10.55
N ASN A 183 25.96 -39.56 10.30
CA ASN A 183 26.69 -38.99 9.17
C ASN A 183 26.60 -39.87 7.91
N ASP A 184 26.25 -41.15 8.05
CA ASP A 184 26.16 -42.09 6.94
C ASP A 184 24.92 -41.80 6.06
N ASN A 185 25.15 -41.74 4.75
CA ASN A 185 24.10 -41.54 3.77
C ASN A 185 23.17 -42.75 3.64
N ASN A 186 23.69 -43.97 3.79
CA ASN A 186 22.91 -45.20 3.70
C ASN A 186 21.96 -45.31 4.89
N ALA A 187 22.49 -45.26 6.12
CA ALA A 187 21.67 -45.26 7.33
C ALA A 187 20.64 -44.12 7.34
N ARG A 188 21.01 -42.91 6.88
CA ARG A 188 20.07 -41.78 6.73
C ARG A 188 18.95 -42.09 5.73
N THR A 189 19.27 -42.72 4.60
CA THR A 189 18.29 -43.06 3.56
C THR A 189 17.35 -44.17 4.03
N THR A 190 17.88 -45.18 4.71
CA THR A 190 17.07 -46.25 5.32
C THR A 190 16.13 -45.69 6.38
N ALA A 191 16.63 -44.86 7.30
CA ALA A 191 15.82 -44.23 8.34
C ALA A 191 14.69 -43.37 7.76
N ARG A 192 14.95 -42.61 6.69
CA ARG A 192 13.90 -41.86 5.98
C ARG A 192 12.84 -42.76 5.36
N THR A 193 13.27 -43.86 4.72
CA THR A 193 12.36 -44.82 4.07
C THR A 193 11.45 -45.49 5.09
N THR A 194 11.96 -45.80 6.28
CA THR A 194 11.20 -46.39 7.40
C THR A 194 10.46 -45.34 8.24
N LYS A 195 10.50 -44.06 7.84
CA LYS A 195 9.85 -42.92 8.51
C LYS A 195 10.37 -42.64 9.93
N LEU A 196 11.58 -43.09 10.27
CA LEU A 196 12.29 -42.63 11.45
C LEU A 196 12.76 -41.19 11.20
N LYS A 197 12.49 -40.29 12.16
CA LYS A 197 12.91 -38.88 12.03
C LYS A 197 14.42 -38.81 12.15
N VAL A 198 15.07 -38.18 11.16
CA VAL A 198 16.52 -37.98 11.14
C VAL A 198 16.85 -36.51 11.35
N LEU A 199 17.92 -36.20 12.07
CA LEU A 199 18.48 -34.86 12.10
C LEU A 199 19.09 -34.58 10.73
N GLU A 200 18.60 -33.54 10.05
CA GLU A 200 19.07 -33.17 8.72
C GLU A 200 20.29 -32.25 8.79
N LEU A 201 21.25 -32.38 7.87
CA LEU A 201 22.48 -31.57 7.87
C LEU A 201 22.22 -30.05 7.73
N ASP A 202 21.07 -29.69 7.18
CA ASP A 202 20.61 -28.31 6.97
C ASP A 202 19.66 -27.80 8.07
N TRP A 203 19.55 -28.51 9.19
CA TRP A 203 18.58 -28.20 10.24
C TRP A 203 18.74 -26.79 10.83
N GLU A 204 19.99 -26.28 10.94
CA GLU A 204 20.26 -24.91 11.39
C GLU A 204 19.65 -23.88 10.43
N GLU A 205 19.78 -24.11 9.12
CA GLU A 205 19.23 -23.22 8.10
C GLU A 205 17.71 -23.25 8.11
N LYS A 206 17.10 -24.44 8.20
CA LYS A 206 15.65 -24.58 8.31
C LYS A 206 15.09 -23.82 9.51
N LEU A 207 15.74 -23.91 10.67
CA LEU A 207 15.35 -23.13 11.85
C LEU A 207 15.52 -21.62 11.65
N LEU A 208 16.59 -21.17 11.01
CA LEU A 208 16.78 -19.76 10.69
C LEU A 208 15.70 -19.25 9.73
N ILE A 209 15.30 -20.05 8.74
CA ILE A 209 14.22 -19.73 7.81
C ILE A 209 12.87 -19.69 8.53
N GLU A 210 12.57 -20.66 9.39
CA GLU A 210 11.32 -20.69 10.16
C GLU A 210 11.23 -19.54 11.17
N ASN A 211 12.31 -19.24 11.88
CA ASN A 211 12.38 -18.07 12.76
C ASN A 211 12.29 -16.75 11.98
N LYS A 212 12.82 -16.68 10.76
CA LYS A 212 12.60 -15.55 9.84
C LYS A 212 11.17 -15.47 9.32
N LYS A 213 10.43 -16.58 9.25
CA LYS A 213 8.99 -16.61 8.88
C LYS A 213 8.10 -16.20 10.06
N ARG A 214 8.49 -16.53 11.29
CA ARG A 214 7.91 -16.00 12.55
C ARG A 214 8.32 -14.53 12.75
N LYS A 215 7.94 -13.65 11.81
CA LYS A 215 8.29 -12.23 11.87
C LYS A 215 7.40 -11.49 12.86
N THR A 216 8.04 -11.11 13.96
CA THR A 216 8.00 -9.77 14.57
C THR A 216 7.41 -8.70 13.64
N PRO A 217 6.60 -7.76 14.17
CA PRO A 217 5.93 -6.74 13.36
C PRO A 217 6.92 -6.09 12.40
N VAL A 218 6.58 -6.09 11.11
CA VAL A 218 7.45 -5.58 10.04
C VAL A 218 7.71 -4.10 10.30
N TYR A 219 8.80 -3.79 11.00
CA TYR A 219 9.21 -2.42 11.25
C TYR A 219 9.64 -1.81 9.92
N ARG A 220 8.80 -0.90 9.39
CA ARG A 220 9.09 -0.14 8.17
C ARG A 220 9.64 1.23 8.59
N PRO A 221 10.96 1.43 8.63
CA PRO A 221 11.55 2.67 9.08
C PRO A 221 11.10 3.83 8.19
N GLY A 222 10.66 4.91 8.83
CA GLY A 222 10.08 6.06 8.15
C GLY A 222 8.58 5.97 7.88
N TYR A 223 7.92 4.84 8.15
CA TYR A 223 6.46 4.71 7.97
C TYR A 223 5.67 5.61 8.92
N ALA A 224 6.04 5.65 10.20
CA ALA A 224 5.41 6.56 11.17
C ALA A 224 5.51 8.03 10.71
N TYR A 225 6.66 8.46 10.21
CA TYR A 225 6.84 9.81 9.66
C TYR A 225 5.97 10.07 8.42
N LYS A 226 5.81 9.09 7.53
CA LYS A 226 4.89 9.22 6.38
C LYS A 226 3.44 9.31 6.85
N LEU A 227 3.05 8.54 7.86
CA LEU A 227 1.72 8.57 8.45
C LEU A 227 1.43 9.94 9.09
N PHE A 228 2.36 10.46 9.90
CA PHE A 228 2.22 11.80 10.49
C PHE A 228 2.14 12.90 9.43
N ALA A 229 2.85 12.76 8.32
CA ALA A 229 2.73 13.71 7.21
C ALA A 229 1.34 13.69 6.56
N ILE A 230 0.76 12.50 6.38
CA ILE A 230 -0.61 12.34 5.84
C ILE A 230 -1.62 12.95 6.80
N ILE A 231 -1.52 12.64 8.10
CA ILE A 231 -2.42 13.20 9.12
C ILE A 231 -2.35 14.74 9.14
N SER A 232 -1.14 15.29 9.12
CA SER A 232 -0.93 16.75 9.11
C SER A 232 -1.52 17.39 7.85
N PHE A 233 -1.38 16.73 6.70
CA PHE A 233 -1.94 17.21 5.44
C PHE A 233 -3.48 17.18 5.45
N SER A 234 -4.08 16.09 5.95
CA SER A 234 -5.55 15.98 6.07
C SER A 234 -6.14 17.05 6.99
N LEU A 235 -5.48 17.34 8.12
CA LEU A 235 -5.89 18.43 9.02
C LEU A 235 -5.77 19.80 8.34
N CYS A 236 -4.71 20.04 7.56
CA CYS A 236 -4.55 21.26 6.78
C CYS A 236 -5.72 21.48 5.82
N VAL A 237 -6.14 20.43 5.09
CA VAL A 237 -7.31 20.50 4.19
C VAL A 237 -8.59 20.83 4.97
N GLY A 238 -8.80 20.19 6.13
CA GLY A 238 -9.95 20.50 6.99
C GLY A 238 -10.00 21.96 7.44
N PHE A 239 -8.84 22.55 7.76
CA PHE A 239 -8.77 23.96 8.17
C PHE A 239 -9.11 24.91 7.02
N LEU A 240 -8.64 24.60 5.79
CA LEU A 240 -8.97 25.39 4.59
C LEU A 240 -10.46 25.32 4.26
N VAL A 241 -11.09 24.15 4.38
CA VAL A 241 -12.55 23.99 4.19
C VAL A 241 -13.32 24.80 5.25
N GLY A 242 -12.90 24.73 6.50
CA GLY A 242 -13.49 25.51 7.60
C GLY A 242 -13.38 27.02 7.38
N MET A 243 -12.25 27.49 6.86
CA MET A 243 -12.09 28.90 6.46
C MET A 243 -13.11 29.31 5.40
N GLY A 244 -13.34 28.48 4.38
CA GLY A 244 -14.33 28.73 3.34
C GLY A 244 -15.75 28.90 3.91
N HIS A 245 -16.14 28.05 4.87
CA HIS A 245 -17.45 28.16 5.52
C HIS A 245 -17.60 29.42 6.37
N ILE A 246 -16.53 29.85 7.06
CA ILE A 246 -16.54 31.09 7.84
C ILE A 246 -16.67 32.30 6.91
N GLU A 247 -15.96 32.29 5.79
CA GLU A 247 -16.03 33.37 4.80
C GLU A 247 -17.45 33.50 4.21
N GLU A 248 -18.11 32.38 3.94
CA GLU A 248 -19.51 32.37 3.49
C GLU A 248 -20.46 32.95 4.54
N LYS A 249 -20.30 32.57 5.82
CA LYS A 249 -21.09 33.15 6.92
C LYS A 249 -20.86 34.64 7.11
N MET A 250 -19.61 35.11 7.02
CA MET A 250 -19.29 36.54 7.08
C MET A 250 -19.94 37.31 5.92
N LYS A 251 -20.02 36.72 4.72
CA LYS A 251 -20.73 37.32 3.57
C LYS A 251 -22.25 37.39 3.77
N GLN A 252 -22.82 36.45 4.52
CA GLN A 252 -24.26 36.42 4.84
C GLN A 252 -24.65 37.45 5.92
N GLU A 253 -23.83 37.65 6.96
CA GLU A 253 -24.12 38.62 8.04
C GLU A 253 -23.99 40.10 7.63
N VAL A 254 -23.21 40.40 6.58
CA VAL A 254 -23.00 41.78 6.11
C VAL A 254 -24.08 42.26 5.12
N GLN A 255 -25.02 41.40 4.70
CA GLN A 255 -26.13 41.83 3.85
C GLN A 255 -27.26 42.45 4.70
N PRO A 256 -27.58 43.76 4.54
CA PRO A 256 -28.76 44.33 5.18
C PRO A 256 -30.01 43.66 4.60
N ALA A 257 -30.96 43.36 5.48
CA ALA A 257 -32.27 42.83 5.12
C ALA A 257 -32.99 43.78 4.15
N MET A 258 -32.84 43.54 2.85
CA MET A 258 -33.64 44.22 1.83
C MET A 258 -34.85 43.39 1.42
N ALA A 259 -35.97 44.11 1.37
CA ALA A 259 -37.32 43.64 1.17
C ALA A 259 -37.48 42.60 0.04
N THR A 260 -38.23 41.56 0.36
CA THR A 260 -38.81 40.63 -0.61
C THR A 260 -39.81 41.37 -1.50
N SER A 261 -39.35 41.93 -2.63
CA SER A 261 -40.24 42.31 -3.72
C SER A 261 -40.55 41.07 -4.56
N SER A 262 -41.69 40.45 -4.32
CA SER A 262 -42.24 39.49 -5.27
C SER A 262 -42.75 40.27 -6.50
N ARG A 263 -42.02 40.21 -7.61
CA ARG A 263 -42.56 40.51 -8.94
C ARG A 263 -42.47 39.25 -9.79
N LYS A 264 -43.63 38.66 -10.07
CA LYS A 264 -43.87 37.75 -11.19
C LYS A 264 -43.64 38.56 -12.48
N GLY A 265 -42.51 38.35 -13.14
CA GLY A 265 -42.26 38.79 -14.50
C GLY A 265 -41.57 37.65 -15.23
N GLY A 266 -42.27 37.02 -16.18
CA GLY A 266 -41.62 36.18 -17.17
C GLY A 266 -40.71 37.01 -18.07
N PRO A 267 -39.83 36.39 -18.86
CA PRO A 267 -38.87 37.10 -19.70
C PRO A 267 -39.57 38.04 -20.69
N ALA A 268 -39.05 39.25 -20.85
CA ALA A 268 -39.47 40.18 -21.89
C ALA A 268 -38.67 39.89 -23.18
N TYR A 269 -39.31 39.29 -24.18
CA TYR A 269 -38.73 39.14 -25.50
C TYR A 269 -38.80 40.48 -26.25
N VAL A 270 -37.69 40.89 -26.85
CA VAL A 270 -37.61 42.13 -27.65
C VAL A 270 -37.73 41.78 -29.14
N LYS A 271 -38.39 42.62 -29.96
CA LYS A 271 -38.37 42.45 -31.43
C LYS A 271 -36.95 42.70 -31.95
N GLY A 272 -36.35 41.72 -32.65
CA GLY A 272 -35.05 41.85 -33.31
C GLY A 272 -34.26 40.52 -33.41
N ASN A 273 -33.07 40.57 -34.04
CA ASN A 273 -32.17 39.40 -34.20
C ASN A 273 -31.61 38.84 -32.87
N TYR A 274 -31.74 39.61 -31.78
CA TYR A 274 -31.34 39.25 -30.42
C TYR A 274 -32.54 39.43 -29.48
N PRO A 275 -33.46 38.45 -29.43
CA PRO A 275 -34.74 38.62 -28.75
C PRO A 275 -34.63 38.54 -27.22
N TYR A 276 -33.42 38.33 -26.68
CA TYR A 276 -33.17 38.15 -25.26
C TYR A 276 -32.12 39.16 -24.78
N VAL A 277 -32.49 40.01 -23.83
CA VAL A 277 -31.56 40.96 -23.20
C VAL A 277 -31.50 40.65 -21.72
N ILE A 278 -30.29 40.37 -21.24
CA ILE A 278 -30.02 40.22 -19.82
C ILE A 278 -29.56 41.59 -19.31
N LYS A 279 -30.16 42.07 -18.23
CA LYS A 279 -29.71 43.29 -17.56
C LYS A 279 -29.13 42.93 -16.20
N ASN A 280 -28.01 43.55 -15.84
CA ASN A 280 -27.50 43.47 -14.47
C ASN A 280 -28.04 44.60 -13.60
N GLU A 281 -27.86 44.48 -12.28
CA GLU A 281 -28.28 45.49 -11.31
C GLU A 281 -27.61 46.87 -11.49
N TYR A 282 -26.53 46.95 -12.27
CA TYR A 282 -25.84 48.19 -12.63
C TYR A 282 -26.36 48.81 -13.95
N GLY A 283 -27.41 48.24 -14.55
CA GLY A 283 -28.01 48.74 -15.79
C GLY A 283 -27.30 48.31 -17.08
N ASN A 284 -26.23 47.52 -17.01
CA ASN A 284 -25.56 47.00 -18.20
C ASN A 284 -26.46 45.97 -18.88
N SER A 285 -26.50 46.02 -20.22
CA SER A 285 -27.34 45.14 -21.04
C SER A 285 -26.48 44.21 -21.88
N PHE A 286 -26.74 42.92 -21.79
CA PHE A 286 -26.05 41.85 -22.51
C PHE A 286 -27.01 41.25 -23.53
N GLN A 287 -26.62 41.31 -24.81
CA GLN A 287 -27.45 40.81 -25.90
C GLN A 287 -27.28 39.30 -26.05
N GLY A 288 -28.38 38.58 -25.88
CA GLY A 288 -28.45 37.14 -26.04
C GLY A 288 -29.18 36.72 -27.30
N LYS A 289 -28.94 35.48 -27.72
CA LYS A 289 -29.67 34.85 -28.83
C LYS A 289 -30.53 33.70 -28.32
N LYS A 290 -31.55 33.33 -29.10
CA LYS A 290 -32.33 32.12 -28.88
C LYS A 290 -31.47 30.89 -29.21
N ALA A 291 -31.59 29.84 -28.40
CA ALA A 291 -30.86 28.59 -28.49
C ALA A 291 -31.79 27.45 -28.95
N GLY A 292 -32.45 27.61 -30.10
CA GLY A 292 -33.52 26.70 -30.53
C GLY A 292 -34.62 26.55 -29.47
N ASP A 293 -35.02 25.31 -29.18
CA ASP A 293 -36.02 24.99 -28.16
C ASP A 293 -35.48 24.94 -26.73
N TRP A 294 -34.18 25.22 -26.53
CA TRP A 294 -33.51 25.15 -25.23
C TRP A 294 -33.57 26.48 -24.45
N GLY A 295 -34.13 27.52 -25.06
CA GLY A 295 -34.32 28.83 -24.44
C GLY A 295 -33.41 29.89 -25.04
N ALA A 296 -32.68 30.64 -24.21
CA ALA A 296 -31.80 31.71 -24.65
C ALA A 296 -30.57 31.86 -23.76
N SER A 297 -29.50 32.44 -24.32
CA SER A 297 -28.24 32.66 -23.61
C SER A 297 -27.58 33.97 -24.06
N ALA A 298 -26.91 34.66 -23.13
CA ALA A 298 -26.05 35.80 -23.41
C ALA A 298 -24.72 35.65 -22.66
N ILE A 299 -23.62 36.08 -23.29
CA ILE A 299 -22.31 36.13 -22.63
C ILE A 299 -22.33 37.31 -21.65
N VAL A 300 -22.05 37.02 -20.38
CA VAL A 300 -22.02 38.03 -19.31
C VAL A 300 -20.62 38.27 -18.76
N ASP A 301 -19.70 37.32 -18.99
CA ASP A 301 -18.30 37.46 -18.60
C ASP A 301 -17.38 36.63 -19.50
N ILE A 302 -16.16 37.13 -19.70
CA ILE A 302 -15.06 36.46 -20.36
C ILE A 302 -13.78 36.79 -19.58
N ARG A 303 -13.00 35.76 -19.21
CA ARG A 303 -11.75 35.95 -18.49
C ARG A 303 -10.63 35.03 -18.97
N TYR A 304 -9.40 35.52 -18.87
CA TYR A 304 -8.18 34.75 -19.06
C TYR A 304 -7.37 34.72 -17.75
N SER A 305 -6.78 33.57 -17.41
CA SER A 305 -5.88 33.42 -16.26
C SER A 305 -4.77 32.43 -16.60
N ASP A 306 -3.53 32.79 -16.31
CA ASP A 306 -2.37 31.90 -16.46
C ASP A 306 -1.96 31.21 -15.14
N SER A 307 -2.87 31.18 -14.15
CA SER A 307 -2.59 30.47 -12.91
C SER A 307 -2.45 28.96 -13.14
N PHE A 308 -1.70 28.29 -12.27
CA PHE A 308 -1.54 26.83 -12.31
C PHE A 308 -2.88 26.07 -12.40
N PHE A 309 -3.87 26.51 -11.62
CA PHE A 309 -5.21 25.92 -11.66
C PHE A 309 -5.93 26.22 -12.99
N ALA A 310 -5.76 27.41 -13.55
CA ALA A 310 -6.36 27.78 -14.83
C ALA A 310 -5.80 26.94 -15.98
N ARG A 311 -4.50 26.61 -16.00
CA ARG A 311 -3.94 25.65 -16.97
C ARG A 311 -4.56 24.25 -16.87
N THR A 312 -5.10 23.88 -15.71
CA THR A 312 -5.72 22.57 -15.47
C THR A 312 -7.20 22.53 -15.84
N PHE A 313 -7.95 23.60 -15.59
CA PHE A 313 -9.41 23.64 -15.75
C PHE A 313 -9.91 24.48 -16.94
N GLY A 314 -8.98 25.09 -17.67
CA GLY A 314 -9.22 26.02 -18.77
C GLY A 314 -8.74 27.42 -18.42
N ASN A 315 -7.74 27.90 -19.15
CA ASN A 315 -7.12 29.22 -18.94
C ASN A 315 -7.97 30.36 -19.52
N TYR A 316 -8.95 30.05 -20.37
CA TYR A 316 -9.94 30.98 -20.91
C TYR A 316 -11.35 30.53 -20.51
N LYS A 317 -12.08 31.37 -19.78
CA LYS A 317 -13.40 31.03 -19.23
C LYS A 317 -14.47 31.98 -19.75
N VAL A 318 -15.59 31.44 -20.19
CA VAL A 318 -16.77 32.18 -20.64
C VAL A 318 -17.92 31.87 -19.69
N THR A 319 -18.57 32.93 -19.17
CA THR A 319 -19.78 32.81 -18.34
C THR A 319 -20.98 33.32 -19.12
N LEU A 320 -22.03 32.51 -19.16
CA LEU A 320 -23.28 32.79 -19.87
C LEU A 320 -24.41 32.91 -18.86
N GLY A 321 -25.16 34.00 -18.90
CA GLY A 321 -26.50 34.04 -18.30
C GLY A 321 -27.47 33.29 -19.22
N VAL A 322 -28.25 32.36 -18.66
CA VAL A 322 -29.17 31.53 -19.45
C VAL A 322 -30.59 31.57 -18.93
N TRP A 323 -31.52 31.46 -19.85
CA TRP A 323 -32.92 31.15 -19.59
C TRP A 323 -33.25 29.84 -20.29
N ASN A 324 -33.43 28.77 -19.52
CA ASN A 324 -33.73 27.45 -20.04
C ASN A 324 -35.24 27.17 -19.95
N THR A 325 -35.80 26.65 -21.04
CA THR A 325 -37.20 26.18 -21.14
C THR A 325 -37.36 24.74 -20.67
N LYS A 326 -36.31 23.93 -20.81
CA LYS A 326 -36.24 22.51 -20.48
C LYS A 326 -35.41 22.29 -19.22
N GLN A 327 -35.50 21.08 -18.66
CA GLN A 327 -34.64 20.70 -17.54
C GLN A 327 -33.16 20.76 -17.95
N VAL A 328 -32.38 21.27 -17.02
CA VAL A 328 -30.93 21.51 -17.12
C VAL A 328 -30.16 20.26 -17.56
N GLU A 329 -30.51 19.13 -16.96
CA GLU A 329 -29.83 17.85 -17.13
C GLU A 329 -29.94 17.35 -18.57
N GLU A 330 -31.07 17.63 -19.23
CA GLU A 330 -31.25 17.28 -20.64
C GLU A 330 -30.34 18.10 -21.56
N LYS A 331 -30.12 19.38 -21.22
CA LYS A 331 -29.26 20.29 -21.98
C LYS A 331 -27.80 19.82 -21.90
N THR A 332 -27.31 19.49 -20.71
CA THR A 332 -25.93 19.02 -20.50
C THR A 332 -25.64 17.70 -21.20
N ASN A 333 -26.65 16.84 -21.36
CA ASN A 333 -26.49 15.55 -22.05
C ASN A 333 -26.46 15.70 -23.57
N LYS A 334 -27.17 16.68 -24.14
CA LYS A 334 -27.31 16.81 -25.60
C LYS A 334 -26.42 17.88 -26.23
N LEU A 335 -26.01 18.89 -25.48
CA LEU A 335 -25.32 20.06 -26.03
C LEU A 335 -23.89 20.18 -25.50
N THR A 336 -23.01 20.74 -26.33
CA THR A 336 -21.66 21.15 -25.97
C THR A 336 -21.36 22.53 -26.52
N TYR A 337 -20.34 23.18 -25.98
CA TYR A 337 -19.81 24.42 -26.50
C TYR A 337 -18.61 24.17 -27.40
N LEU A 338 -18.31 25.09 -28.30
CA LEU A 338 -17.13 25.08 -29.14
C LEU A 338 -16.71 26.51 -29.47
N ILE A 339 -15.45 26.86 -29.25
CA ILE A 339 -14.92 28.15 -29.72
C ILE A 339 -14.32 27.95 -31.11
N VAL A 340 -14.67 28.81 -32.06
CA VAL A 340 -14.03 28.90 -33.38
C VAL A 340 -13.29 30.21 -33.46
N LEU A 341 -11.96 30.14 -33.54
CA LEU A 341 -11.11 31.32 -33.71
C LEU A 341 -11.21 31.88 -35.13
N LYS A 342 -10.76 33.13 -35.33
CA LYS A 342 -10.72 33.78 -36.65
C LYS A 342 -9.93 32.98 -37.69
N ASN A 343 -8.90 32.27 -37.26
CA ASN A 343 -8.07 31.41 -38.11
C ASN A 343 -8.72 30.04 -38.43
N GLY A 344 -9.94 29.78 -37.95
CA GLY A 344 -10.69 28.54 -38.15
C GLY A 344 -10.39 27.43 -37.14
N LYS A 345 -9.40 27.60 -36.25
CA LYS A 345 -9.06 26.64 -35.20
C LYS A 345 -10.21 26.51 -34.21
N GLN A 346 -10.50 25.27 -33.81
CA GLN A 346 -11.63 24.93 -32.96
C GLN A 346 -11.17 24.43 -31.60
N TYR A 347 -11.88 24.83 -30.54
CA TYR A 347 -11.61 24.46 -29.16
C TYR A 347 -12.83 23.85 -28.51
N GLU A 348 -12.67 22.62 -28.03
CA GLU A 348 -13.64 21.97 -27.15
C GLU A 348 -13.45 22.40 -25.69
N PRO A 349 -14.52 22.41 -24.89
CA PRO A 349 -14.47 22.80 -23.50
C PRO A 349 -13.80 21.72 -22.64
N LEU A 350 -12.86 22.13 -21.80
CA LEU A 350 -12.24 21.29 -20.76
C LEU A 350 -13.18 21.08 -19.57
N SER A 351 -13.98 22.10 -19.26
CA SER A 351 -14.95 22.06 -18.18
C SER A 351 -16.22 22.80 -18.57
N THR A 352 -17.36 22.28 -18.13
CA THR A 352 -18.67 22.93 -18.29
C THR A 352 -19.43 22.74 -16.99
N ASN A 353 -19.68 23.84 -16.29
CA ASN A 353 -20.47 23.85 -15.07
C ASN A 353 -21.76 24.60 -15.35
N PHE A 354 -22.89 23.90 -15.14
CA PHE A 354 -24.21 24.52 -15.14
C PHE A 354 -24.62 24.78 -13.69
N SER A 355 -25.31 25.89 -13.43
CA SER A 355 -25.98 26.10 -12.14
C SER A 355 -27.32 26.81 -12.28
N ASN A 356 -28.28 26.42 -11.45
CA ASN A 356 -29.54 27.16 -11.31
C ASN A 356 -29.26 28.55 -10.74
N TYR A 357 -29.99 29.55 -11.24
CA TYR A 357 -29.80 30.92 -10.81
C TYR A 357 -30.57 31.20 -9.52
N ASP A 358 -29.83 31.57 -8.47
CA ASP A 358 -30.40 32.10 -7.22
C ASP A 358 -30.41 33.63 -7.25
N LYS A 359 -31.60 34.22 -7.32
CA LYS A 359 -31.82 35.68 -7.32
C LYS A 359 -31.20 36.39 -6.11
N LYS A 360 -31.08 35.73 -4.96
CA LYS A 360 -30.47 36.31 -3.76
C LYS A 360 -28.96 36.39 -3.89
N GLN A 361 -28.36 35.38 -4.51
CA GLN A 361 -26.91 35.24 -4.60
C GLN A 361 -26.32 35.93 -5.83
N GLY A 362 -27.05 36.03 -6.95
CA GLY A 362 -26.49 36.53 -8.21
C GLY A 362 -25.58 35.49 -8.90
N ILE A 363 -24.92 35.89 -9.98
CA ILE A 363 -23.89 35.09 -10.66
C ILE A 363 -22.53 35.65 -10.23
N GLU A 364 -21.61 34.80 -9.80
CA GLU A 364 -20.23 35.21 -9.55
C GLU A 364 -19.57 35.61 -10.88
N ILE A 365 -19.20 36.89 -11.00
CA ILE A 365 -18.46 37.44 -12.14
C ILE A 365 -17.05 37.79 -11.65
N PRO A 366 -16.07 36.92 -11.90
CA PRO A 366 -14.73 37.12 -11.37
C PRO A 366 -13.99 38.31 -11.99
N SER A 367 -14.36 38.75 -13.20
CA SER A 367 -13.74 39.93 -13.83
C SER A 367 -14.05 41.24 -13.09
N VAL A 368 -15.12 41.28 -12.29
CA VAL A 368 -15.49 42.43 -11.45
C VAL A 368 -15.43 42.10 -9.95
N ASP A 369 -14.83 40.95 -9.60
CA ASP A 369 -14.68 40.41 -8.24
C ASP A 369 -15.95 40.53 -7.39
N SER A 370 -17.11 40.25 -7.99
CA SER A 370 -18.39 40.47 -7.36
C SER A 370 -19.45 39.48 -7.85
N ARG A 371 -20.46 39.27 -7.01
CA ARG A 371 -21.67 38.56 -7.41
C ARG A 371 -22.66 39.56 -7.96
N VAL A 372 -22.98 39.40 -9.23
CA VAL A 372 -23.81 40.35 -9.97
C VAL A 372 -25.19 39.76 -10.16
N LYS A 373 -26.22 40.52 -9.77
CA LYS A 373 -27.61 40.12 -10.00
C LYS A 373 -28.03 40.45 -11.42
N PHE A 374 -28.70 39.49 -12.03
CA PHE A 374 -29.26 39.60 -13.37
C PHE A 374 -30.77 39.43 -13.35
N GLU A 375 -31.42 40.17 -14.24
CA GLU A 375 -32.83 40.03 -14.56
C GLU A 375 -33.02 39.00 -15.69
N ASN A 376 -34.18 38.34 -15.68
CA ASN A 376 -34.62 37.45 -16.77
C ASN A 376 -33.76 36.18 -17.02
N VAL A 377 -32.93 35.76 -16.07
CA VAL A 377 -32.20 34.47 -16.11
C VAL A 377 -32.80 33.46 -15.12
N ASN A 378 -32.68 32.17 -15.43
CA ASN A 378 -33.01 31.08 -14.50
C ASN A 378 -31.84 30.08 -14.29
N GLY A 379 -30.72 30.28 -14.99
CA GLY A 379 -29.47 29.56 -14.77
C GLY A 379 -28.28 30.34 -15.29
N TYR A 380 -27.09 29.77 -15.11
CA TYR A 380 -25.87 30.23 -15.76
C TYR A 380 -24.95 29.07 -16.10
N ASP A 381 -24.21 29.23 -17.21
CA ASP A 381 -23.21 28.28 -17.68
C ASP A 381 -21.82 28.89 -17.53
N SER A 382 -20.88 28.10 -17.05
CA SER A 382 -19.48 28.46 -16.86
C SER A 382 -18.62 27.46 -17.63
N VAL A 383 -18.03 27.91 -18.73
CA VAL A 383 -17.33 27.04 -19.69
C VAL A 383 -15.85 27.41 -19.74
N GLY A 384 -14.97 26.44 -19.51
CA GLY A 384 -13.51 26.61 -19.53
C GLY A 384 -12.89 25.98 -20.78
N PHE A 385 -12.00 26.73 -21.44
CA PHE A 385 -11.23 26.33 -22.61
C PHE A 385 -9.73 26.53 -22.34
N ASN A 386 -8.87 25.76 -23.00
CA ASN A 386 -7.44 25.98 -22.98
C ASN A 386 -7.01 26.58 -24.31
N ILE A 387 -6.69 27.87 -24.31
CA ILE A 387 -6.28 28.64 -25.47
C ILE A 387 -4.84 29.10 -25.23
N GLU A 388 -3.96 28.86 -26.19
CA GLU A 388 -2.57 29.26 -26.06
C GLU A 388 -2.45 30.80 -26.04
N GLU A 389 -1.48 31.32 -25.29
CA GLU A 389 -1.33 32.77 -25.09
C GLU A 389 -1.09 33.52 -26.42
N ASN A 390 -0.33 32.91 -27.34
CA ASN A 390 -0.05 33.42 -28.68
C ASN A 390 -1.29 33.47 -29.61
N GLU A 391 -2.37 32.75 -29.26
CA GLU A 391 -3.62 32.68 -30.02
C GLU A 391 -4.73 33.59 -29.45
N LEU A 392 -4.49 34.23 -28.30
CA LEU A 392 -5.46 35.16 -27.71
C LEU A 392 -5.81 36.33 -28.64
N LYS A 393 -4.89 36.71 -29.54
CA LYS A 393 -5.13 37.72 -30.59
C LYS A 393 -6.20 37.28 -31.59
N ASP A 394 -6.36 35.99 -31.82
CA ASP A 394 -7.32 35.43 -32.79
C ASP A 394 -8.73 35.24 -32.16
N LEU A 395 -8.89 35.58 -30.87
CA LEU A 395 -10.19 35.67 -30.20
C LEU A 395 -10.98 36.90 -30.62
N GLU A 396 -10.33 37.92 -31.18
CA GLU A 396 -11.03 39.06 -31.74
C GLU A 396 -11.84 38.61 -32.96
N ASN A 397 -13.17 38.61 -32.82
CA ASN A 397 -14.14 38.05 -33.78
C ASN A 397 -14.25 36.53 -33.78
N ALA A 398 -13.76 35.84 -32.75
CA ALA A 398 -14.07 34.44 -32.56
C ALA A 398 -15.56 34.23 -32.26
N GLU A 399 -16.02 33.00 -32.47
CA GLU A 399 -17.40 32.60 -32.23
C GLU A 399 -17.48 31.53 -31.17
N LEU A 400 -18.39 31.69 -30.20
CA LEU A 400 -18.82 30.61 -29.34
C LEU A 400 -20.05 29.95 -29.95
N ARG A 401 -19.91 28.69 -30.34
CA ARG A 401 -20.97 27.87 -30.92
C ARG A 401 -21.53 26.91 -29.87
N LEU A 402 -22.85 26.88 -29.76
CA LEU A 402 -23.59 25.83 -29.07
C LEU A 402 -23.92 24.75 -30.09
N VAL A 403 -23.44 23.54 -29.86
CA VAL A 403 -23.48 22.45 -30.83
C VAL A 403 -24.17 21.24 -30.23
N HIS A 404 -24.99 20.55 -31.01
CA HIS A 404 -25.55 19.28 -30.60
C HIS A 404 -24.45 18.20 -30.62
N LYS A 405 -24.24 17.50 -29.48
CA LYS A 405 -23.13 16.55 -29.30
C LYS A 405 -23.09 15.43 -30.35
N VAL A 406 -24.26 14.92 -30.72
CA VAL A 406 -24.44 13.80 -31.67
C VAL A 406 -24.44 14.27 -33.12
N THR A 407 -25.42 15.10 -33.53
CA THR A 407 -25.57 15.55 -34.93
C THR A 407 -24.50 16.56 -35.38
N LYS A 408 -23.75 17.15 -34.44
CA LYS A 408 -22.78 18.23 -34.69
C LYS A 408 -23.40 19.49 -35.31
N GLU A 409 -24.72 19.60 -35.29
CA GLU A 409 -25.45 20.77 -35.77
C GLU A 409 -25.21 21.98 -34.86
N VAL A 410 -24.94 23.15 -35.46
CA VAL A 410 -24.77 24.41 -34.74
C VAL A 410 -26.15 24.99 -34.43
N ILE A 411 -26.51 24.99 -33.15
CA ILE A 411 -27.80 25.46 -32.66
C ILE A 411 -27.80 26.99 -32.48
N GLN A 412 -26.67 27.54 -32.05
CA GLN A 412 -26.54 28.96 -31.74
C GLN A 412 -25.09 29.40 -31.88
N THR A 413 -24.90 30.63 -32.39
CA THR A 413 -23.58 31.25 -32.50
C THR A 413 -23.57 32.62 -31.81
N LEU A 414 -22.71 32.78 -30.83
CA LEU A 414 -22.50 34.01 -30.07
C LEU A 414 -21.13 34.61 -30.40
N PRO A 415 -21.04 35.88 -30.80
CA PRO A 415 -19.74 36.51 -31.05
C PRO A 415 -18.98 36.70 -29.73
N LEU A 416 -17.72 36.29 -29.69
CA LEU A 416 -16.80 36.59 -28.60
C LEU A 416 -16.23 37.99 -28.83
N LYS A 417 -16.70 38.96 -28.05
CA LYS A 417 -16.02 40.25 -27.93
C LYS A 417 -15.11 40.17 -26.72
N VAL A 418 -13.80 40.13 -26.95
CA VAL A 418 -12.82 40.27 -25.87
C VAL A 418 -13.10 41.62 -25.19
N LEU A 419 -13.52 41.59 -23.92
CA LEU A 419 -13.58 42.79 -23.12
C LEU A 419 -12.14 43.30 -23.02
N LYS A 420 -11.87 44.47 -23.61
CA LYS A 420 -10.55 45.08 -23.55
C LYS A 420 -10.11 45.14 -22.09
N LYS A 421 -8.86 44.69 -21.87
CA LYS A 421 -8.19 44.62 -20.57
C LYS A 421 -8.28 45.93 -19.81
#